data_AF-A0A1G3RUY1-F1
#
_entry.id   AF-A0A1G3RUY1-F1
#
_cell.length_a   1.000
_cell.length_b   1.000
_cell.length_c   1.000
_cell.angle_alpha   90.00
_cell.angle_beta   90.00
_cell.angle_gamma   90.00
#
_symmetry.space_group_name_H-M   'P 1'
#
loop_
_entity.id
_entity.type
_entity.pdbx_description
1 polymer ?
#
loop_
_entity_poly.entity_id
_entity_poly.type
_entity_poly.pdbx_seq_one_letter_code
_entity_poly.pdbx_strand_id
1 'polypeptide(L)'
;MKYAKYWGMMTFVVCFGLVFPAVLAAQEARPVYLVRQPDQNDVWTMNMGVQAEALRLYVPTAFERKGKAINLSFDTPGVSLNSGRETIISRSGDGLLVRYDVSIAGAPPLPKADRSVTIRFSLAELGVAEVVDSGTPGSYAVRQAILTGPYAKGRAWVQSIDFKDNRFIVVVGLKR
;
A
#
# COMPACT_ATOMS: atom_id res chain seq x y z
N MET A 1 -53.38 -52.49 -25.93
CA MET A 1 -52.97 -51.91 -24.63
C MET A 1 -51.47 -52.13 -24.46
N LYS A 2 -50.67 -51.07 -24.52
CA LYS A 2 -49.19 -51.10 -24.33
C LYS A 2 -48.89 -50.45 -22.99
N TYR A 3 -48.21 -51.16 -22.08
CA TYR A 3 -47.71 -50.60 -20.82
C TYR A 3 -46.26 -50.13 -21.00
N ALA A 4 -46.03 -48.84 -20.76
CA ALA A 4 -44.71 -48.25 -20.58
C ALA A 4 -44.28 -48.40 -19.11
N LYS A 5 -43.05 -48.82 -18.85
CA LYS A 5 -42.47 -48.86 -17.50
C LYS A 5 -41.15 -48.08 -17.52
N TYR A 6 -41.20 -46.91 -16.87
CA TYR A 6 -40.11 -45.96 -16.70
C TYR A 6 -39.01 -46.53 -15.78
N TRP A 7 -37.75 -46.43 -16.19
CA TRP A 7 -36.58 -46.59 -15.32
C TRP A 7 -36.13 -45.19 -14.87
N GLY A 8 -36.22 -44.92 -13.56
CA GLY A 8 -35.70 -43.71 -12.94
C GLY A 8 -34.18 -43.79 -12.79
N MET A 9 -33.45 -42.91 -13.46
CA MET A 9 -32.04 -42.64 -13.21
C MET A 9 -31.96 -41.59 -12.10
N MET A 10 -31.48 -42.01 -10.93
CA MET A 10 -31.27 -41.16 -9.76
C MET A 10 -29.80 -40.72 -9.74
N THR A 11 -29.53 -39.52 -10.27
CA THR A 11 -28.18 -38.94 -10.28
C THR A 11 -27.91 -38.27 -8.94
N PHE A 12 -27.05 -38.88 -8.13
CA PHE A 12 -26.46 -38.25 -6.94
C PHE A 12 -25.37 -37.27 -7.37
N VAL A 13 -25.61 -35.97 -7.19
CA VAL A 13 -24.58 -34.93 -7.33
C VAL A 13 -23.88 -34.78 -5.99
N VAL A 14 -22.69 -35.37 -5.85
CA VAL A 14 -21.79 -35.14 -4.72
C VAL A 14 -21.07 -33.81 -4.96
N CYS A 15 -21.49 -32.74 -4.29
CA CYS A 15 -20.72 -31.50 -4.23
C CYS A 15 -19.49 -31.70 -3.33
N PHE A 16 -18.34 -32.00 -3.95
CA PHE A 16 -17.04 -31.88 -3.30
C PHE A 16 -16.73 -30.40 -3.08
N GLY A 17 -17.07 -29.90 -1.89
CA GLY A 17 -16.62 -28.59 -1.43
C GLY A 17 -15.12 -28.61 -1.17
N LEU A 18 -14.33 -28.16 -2.15
CA LEU A 18 -12.92 -27.83 -1.94
C LEU A 18 -12.86 -26.57 -1.07
N VAL A 19 -12.76 -26.78 0.24
CA VAL A 19 -12.33 -25.74 1.18
C VAL A 19 -10.84 -25.56 0.98
N PHE A 20 -10.44 -24.58 0.18
CA PHE A 20 -9.05 -24.14 0.14
C PHE A 20 -8.73 -23.43 1.47
N PRO A 21 -7.82 -23.94 2.32
CA PRO A 21 -7.29 -23.15 3.41
C PRO A 21 -6.53 -21.97 2.79
N ALA A 22 -7.01 -20.76 3.03
CA ALA A 22 -6.28 -19.55 2.70
C ALA A 22 -5.02 -19.51 3.59
N VAL A 23 -3.92 -20.06 3.09
CA VAL A 23 -2.61 -19.83 3.66
C VAL A 23 -2.34 -18.34 3.48
N LEU A 24 -2.49 -17.57 4.57
CA LEU A 24 -2.04 -16.19 4.67
C LEU A 24 -0.50 -16.20 4.66
N ALA A 25 0.08 -16.50 3.51
CA ALA A 25 1.51 -16.37 3.30
C ALA A 25 1.90 -14.90 3.47
N ALA A 26 3.04 -14.67 4.14
CA ALA A 26 3.61 -13.34 4.21
C ALA A 26 3.82 -12.82 2.78
N GLN A 27 3.32 -11.61 2.50
CA GLN A 27 3.55 -10.99 1.20
C GLN A 27 5.04 -10.69 1.03
N GLU A 28 5.50 -10.72 -0.22
CA GLU A 28 6.89 -10.37 -0.57
C GLU A 28 7.30 -9.04 0.05
N ALA A 29 8.54 -8.99 0.55
CA ALA A 29 9.07 -7.79 1.19
C ALA A 29 9.16 -6.64 0.17
N ARG A 30 8.64 -5.47 0.55
CA ARG A 30 8.67 -4.26 -0.28
C ARG A 30 9.57 -3.19 0.34
N PRO A 31 10.25 -2.39 -0.50
CA PRO A 31 11.08 -1.31 -0.02
C PRO A 31 10.19 -0.18 0.54
N VAL A 32 10.47 0.21 1.77
CA VAL A 32 9.86 1.34 2.49
C VAL A 32 10.95 2.38 2.69
N TYR A 33 10.65 3.63 2.36
CA TYR A 33 11.63 4.73 2.45
C TYR A 33 11.20 5.73 3.52
N LEU A 34 12.13 6.17 4.34
CA LEU A 34 11.93 7.25 5.30
C LEU A 34 13.03 8.29 5.17
N VAL A 35 12.64 9.56 5.30
CA VAL A 35 13.60 10.66 5.45
C VAL A 35 13.72 10.97 6.93
N ARG A 36 14.95 10.91 7.46
CA ARG A 36 15.26 11.21 8.86
C ARG A 36 16.06 12.49 8.97
N GLN A 37 15.80 13.27 10.01
CA GLN A 37 16.72 14.35 10.39
C GLN A 37 17.93 13.75 11.15
N PRO A 38 19.14 14.31 10.98
CA PRO A 38 20.36 13.74 11.52
C PRO A 38 20.43 13.72 13.06
N ASP A 39 19.63 14.54 13.74
CA ASP A 39 19.51 14.64 15.20
C ASP A 39 18.31 13.84 15.78
N GLN A 40 17.44 13.31 14.92
CA GLN A 40 16.22 12.63 15.33
C GLN A 40 16.46 11.11 15.46
N ASN A 41 16.89 10.67 16.64
CA ASN A 41 17.15 9.25 16.97
C ASN A 41 16.07 8.61 17.86
N ASP A 42 14.85 9.15 17.88
CA ASP A 42 13.76 8.53 18.64
C ASP A 42 13.26 7.26 17.93
N VAL A 43 13.68 6.10 18.46
CA VAL A 43 13.35 4.77 17.96
C VAL A 43 11.83 4.56 17.87
N TRP A 44 11.05 5.16 18.76
CA TRP A 44 9.60 5.05 18.73
C TRP A 44 9.00 5.73 17.50
N THR A 45 9.35 7.00 17.28
CA THR A 45 8.93 7.76 16.09
C THR A 45 9.38 7.08 14.79
N MET A 46 10.59 6.52 14.78
CA MET A 46 11.12 5.79 13.62
C MET A 46 10.28 4.54 13.31
N ASN A 47 10.02 3.69 14.31
CA ASN A 47 9.22 2.48 14.14
C ASN A 47 7.79 2.79 13.69
N MET A 48 7.18 3.84 14.25
CA MET A 48 5.85 4.29 13.84
C MET A 48 5.83 4.79 12.39
N GLY A 49 6.85 5.52 11.96
CA GLY A 49 7.00 5.96 10.58
C GLY A 49 7.10 4.79 9.59
N VAL A 50 7.90 3.77 9.92
CA VAL A 50 8.05 2.58 9.06
C VAL A 50 6.73 1.85 8.91
N GLN A 51 6.00 1.65 10.02
CA GLN A 51 4.72 0.96 10.00
C GLN A 51 3.69 1.73 9.15
N ALA A 52 3.56 3.03 9.35
CA ALA A 52 2.62 3.85 8.60
C ALA A 52 2.92 3.85 7.09
N GLU A 53 4.20 3.92 6.72
CA GLU A 53 4.62 3.90 5.32
C GLU A 53 4.43 2.51 4.68
N ALA A 54 4.75 1.44 5.41
CA ALA A 54 4.51 0.08 4.97
C ALA A 54 3.02 -0.18 4.72
N LEU A 55 2.14 0.28 5.61
CA LEU A 55 0.69 0.10 5.45
C LEU A 55 0.18 0.67 4.13
N ARG A 56 0.76 1.76 3.62
CA ARG A 56 0.35 2.36 2.32
C ARG A 56 0.71 1.49 1.11
N LEU A 57 1.70 0.60 1.24
CA LEU A 57 2.08 -0.36 0.20
C LEU A 57 1.19 -1.59 0.19
N TYR A 58 0.54 -1.90 1.30
CA TYR A 58 -0.16 -3.18 1.48
C TYR A 58 -1.66 -3.04 1.73
N VAL A 59 -2.12 -1.85 2.12
CA VAL A 59 -3.50 -1.61 2.52
C VAL A 59 -4.08 -0.42 1.75
N PRO A 60 -5.22 -0.60 1.04
CA PRO A 60 -5.92 0.50 0.38
C PRO A 60 -6.42 1.53 1.40
N THR A 61 -5.98 2.77 1.24
CA THR A 61 -6.41 3.90 2.06
C THR A 61 -7.65 4.52 1.44
N ALA A 62 -8.76 4.60 2.19
CA ALA A 62 -9.94 5.32 1.75
C ALA A 62 -9.66 6.83 1.74
N PHE A 63 -10.16 7.54 0.75
CA PHE A 63 -10.00 8.99 0.67
C PHE A 63 -11.27 9.71 0.26
N GLU A 64 -11.37 10.97 0.71
CA GLU A 64 -12.32 11.96 0.23
C GLU A 64 -11.59 13.29 -0.01
N ARG A 65 -11.77 13.86 -1.20
CA ARG A 65 -11.16 15.11 -1.66
C ARG A 65 -12.23 16.20 -1.76
N LYS A 66 -12.00 17.32 -1.06
CA LYS A 66 -12.80 18.55 -1.15
C LYS A 66 -11.89 19.71 -1.54
N GLY A 67 -11.86 20.04 -2.84
CA GLY A 67 -10.88 20.99 -3.39
C GLY A 67 -9.45 20.46 -3.22
N LYS A 68 -8.61 21.18 -2.48
CA LYS A 68 -7.24 20.76 -2.12
C LYS A 68 -7.17 19.96 -0.81
N ALA A 69 -8.24 19.96 -0.01
CA ALA A 69 -8.28 19.19 1.23
C ALA A 69 -8.51 17.71 0.92
N ILE A 70 -7.72 16.83 1.57
CA ILE A 70 -7.83 15.38 1.45
C ILE A 70 -7.97 14.79 2.86
N ASN A 71 -9.08 14.09 3.08
CA ASN A 71 -9.28 13.24 4.23
C ASN A 71 -8.85 11.81 3.85
N LEU A 72 -7.99 11.21 4.67
CA LEU A 72 -7.53 9.84 4.51
C LEU A 72 -8.03 9.02 5.69
N SER A 73 -8.47 7.80 5.43
CA SER A 73 -8.85 6.82 6.45
C SER A 73 -8.26 5.47 6.09
N PHE A 74 -7.60 4.84 7.05
CA PHE A 74 -7.10 3.48 6.91
C PHE A 74 -8.15 2.52 7.43
N ASP A 75 -8.54 1.56 6.61
CA ASP A 75 -9.05 0.32 7.16
C ASP A 75 -7.81 -0.36 7.75
N THR A 76 -7.73 -0.58 9.05
CA THR A 76 -6.60 -1.32 9.66
C THR A 76 -6.98 -2.79 9.73
N PRO A 77 -6.70 -3.61 8.70
CA PRO A 77 -6.80 -5.06 8.84
C PRO A 77 -5.86 -5.52 9.96
N GLY A 78 -6.19 -6.62 10.63
CA GLY A 78 -5.34 -7.24 11.66
C GLY A 78 -4.05 -7.79 11.06
N VAL A 79 -3.14 -6.89 10.68
CA VAL A 79 -1.89 -7.19 9.99
C VAL A 79 -0.72 -7.20 10.97
N SER A 80 0.22 -8.09 10.72
CA SER A 80 1.52 -8.09 11.38
C SER A 80 2.58 -7.65 10.39
N LEU A 81 3.42 -6.70 10.83
CA LEU A 81 4.50 -6.13 10.04
C LEU A 81 5.83 -6.72 10.54
N ASN A 82 6.69 -7.09 9.60
CA ASN A 82 8.06 -7.48 9.88
C ASN A 82 9.01 -6.56 9.10
N SER A 83 9.72 -5.70 9.82
CA SER A 83 10.75 -4.85 9.25
C SER A 83 12.08 -5.60 9.22
N GLY A 84 12.60 -5.80 8.02
CA GLY A 84 13.91 -6.37 7.78
C GLY A 84 15.03 -5.33 7.84
N ARG A 85 16.05 -5.54 7.02
CA ARG A 85 17.31 -4.78 7.04
C ARG A 85 17.09 -3.30 6.76
N GLU A 86 17.75 -2.48 7.57
CA GLU A 86 17.93 -1.05 7.34
C GLU A 86 19.13 -0.79 6.41
N THR A 87 18.96 0.09 5.42
CA THR A 87 20.04 0.55 4.54
C THR A 87 19.95 2.06 4.34
N ILE A 88 21.04 2.78 4.61
CA ILE A 88 21.15 4.21 4.30
C ILE A 88 21.42 4.36 2.80
N ILE A 89 20.52 5.03 2.09
CA ILE A 89 20.57 5.22 0.63
C ILE A 89 21.27 6.52 0.26
N SER A 90 21.03 7.59 1.03
CA SER A 90 21.64 8.89 0.79
C SER A 90 21.85 9.66 2.10
N ARG A 91 22.89 10.48 2.13
CA ARG A 91 23.16 11.45 3.20
C ARG A 91 23.25 12.83 2.58
N SER A 92 22.41 13.74 3.04
CA SER A 92 22.46 15.16 2.70
C SER A 92 22.50 15.98 3.98
N GLY A 93 23.00 17.22 3.93
CA GLY A 93 23.01 18.11 5.10
C GLY A 93 21.62 18.31 5.72
N ASP A 94 20.57 18.13 4.90
CA ASP A 94 19.16 18.31 5.30
C ASP A 94 18.49 17.01 5.78
N GLY A 95 19.17 15.87 5.74
CA GLY A 95 18.60 14.58 6.18
C GLY A 95 19.24 13.32 5.61
N LEU A 96 18.87 12.18 6.20
CA LEU A 96 19.24 10.83 5.81
C LEU A 96 18.06 10.15 5.11
N LEU A 97 18.27 9.67 3.88
CA LEU A 97 17.31 8.78 3.23
C LEU A 97 17.63 7.35 3.61
N VAL A 98 16.67 6.67 4.23
CA VAL A 98 16.82 5.30 4.71
C VAL A 98 15.78 4.40 4.05
N ARG A 99 16.21 3.21 3.65
CA ARG A 99 15.37 2.14 3.11
C ARG A 99 15.26 1.00 4.13
N TYR A 100 14.06 0.46 4.25
CA TYR A 100 13.75 -0.76 4.95
C TYR A 100 13.10 -1.74 3.99
N ASP A 101 13.43 -3.03 4.10
CA ASP A 101 12.67 -4.07 3.43
C ASP A 101 11.62 -4.60 4.40
N VAL A 102 10.33 -4.34 4.15
CA VAL A 102 9.24 -4.69 5.07
C VAL A 102 8.35 -5.73 4.42
N SER A 103 8.01 -6.80 5.14
CA SER A 103 6.98 -7.75 4.75
C SER A 103 5.78 -7.65 5.68
N ILE A 104 4.61 -8.05 5.17
CA ILE A 104 3.36 -8.03 5.93
C ILE A 104 2.69 -9.40 5.84
N ALA A 105 2.09 -9.85 6.94
CA ALA A 105 1.21 -11.00 6.97
C ALA A 105 -0.22 -10.56 7.37
N GLY A 106 -1.22 -11.30 6.89
CA GLY A 106 -2.63 -11.01 7.17
C GLY A 106 -3.26 -9.93 6.30
N ALA A 107 -2.48 -9.24 5.44
CA ALA A 107 -3.02 -8.22 4.55
C ALA A 107 -3.75 -8.87 3.36
N PRO A 108 -4.99 -8.47 3.06
CA PRO A 108 -5.69 -8.96 1.88
C PRO A 108 -4.96 -8.54 0.60
N PRO A 109 -5.14 -9.27 -0.51
CA PRO A 109 -4.63 -8.83 -1.81
C PRO A 109 -5.12 -7.43 -2.14
N LEU A 110 -4.22 -6.60 -2.66
CA LEU A 110 -4.58 -5.28 -3.14
C LEU A 110 -5.60 -5.40 -4.27
N PRO A 111 -6.66 -4.56 -4.28
CA PRO A 111 -7.63 -4.58 -5.36
C PRO A 111 -6.95 -4.17 -6.67
N LYS A 112 -7.54 -4.56 -7.80
CA LYS A 112 -7.14 -4.00 -9.10
C LYS A 112 -7.47 -2.50 -9.12
N ALA A 113 -6.50 -1.67 -9.52
CA ALA A 113 -6.68 -0.24 -9.71
C ALA A 113 -7.54 0.03 -10.95
N ASP A 114 -8.43 1.01 -10.85
CA ASP A 114 -9.14 1.56 -12.00
C ASP A 114 -8.22 2.50 -12.80
N ARG A 115 -7.28 3.15 -12.10
CA ARG A 115 -6.26 4.02 -12.68
C ARG A 115 -4.96 3.94 -11.89
N SER A 116 -3.83 3.95 -12.58
CA SER A 116 -2.51 4.12 -11.98
C SER A 116 -1.95 5.50 -12.32
N VAL A 117 -1.35 6.16 -11.34
CA VAL A 117 -0.71 7.48 -11.49
C VAL A 117 0.75 7.36 -11.07
N THR A 118 1.66 7.82 -11.93
CA THR A 118 3.09 7.87 -11.61
C THR A 118 3.45 9.25 -11.10
N ILE A 119 3.93 9.33 -9.86
CA ILE A 119 4.41 10.54 -9.23
C ILE A 119 5.94 10.50 -9.19
N ARG A 120 6.57 11.58 -9.63
CA ARG A 120 8.03 11.74 -9.61
C ARG A 120 8.39 12.98 -8.83
N PHE A 121 9.26 12.85 -7.83
CA PHE A 121 9.67 13.96 -6.97
C PHE A 121 11.05 13.71 -6.37
N SER A 122 11.72 14.78 -5.98
CA SER A 122 13.01 14.80 -5.30
C SER A 122 12.84 14.86 -3.78
N LEU A 123 13.93 14.66 -3.04
CA LEU A 123 13.96 14.87 -1.58
C LEU A 123 13.61 16.32 -1.20
N ALA A 124 14.05 17.31 -1.99
CA ALA A 124 13.73 18.72 -1.76
C ALA A 124 12.21 18.98 -1.84
N GLU A 125 11.53 18.38 -2.82
CA GLU A 125 10.06 18.49 -2.94
C GLU A 125 9.32 17.84 -1.76
N LEU A 126 9.91 16.83 -1.12
CA LEU A 126 9.35 16.21 0.08
C LEU A 126 9.52 17.10 1.33
N GLY A 127 10.65 17.80 1.44
CA GLY A 127 10.97 18.68 2.59
C GLY A 127 10.24 20.03 2.57
N VAL A 128 9.87 20.54 1.40
CA VAL A 128 9.10 21.81 1.24
C VAL A 128 7.60 21.60 1.46
N ALA A 129 7.12 20.35 1.42
CA ALA A 129 5.72 20.06 1.66
C ALA A 129 5.39 20.32 3.15
N GLU A 130 4.77 21.47 3.47
CA GLU A 130 4.13 21.81 4.75
C GLU A 130 2.92 20.89 5.07
N VAL A 131 3.07 19.60 4.84
CA VAL A 131 2.02 18.61 4.98
C VAL A 131 2.32 17.81 6.23
N VAL A 132 1.27 17.49 6.99
CA VAL A 132 1.27 16.69 8.23
C VAL A 132 1.98 15.32 8.12
N ASP A 133 2.44 14.93 6.93
CA ASP A 133 3.12 13.67 6.61
C ASP A 133 4.57 13.89 6.09
N SER A 134 5.15 15.08 6.27
CA SER A 134 6.49 15.48 5.82
C SER A 134 7.55 14.46 6.28
N GLY A 135 8.19 13.78 5.33
CA GLY A 135 9.19 12.74 5.60
C GLY A 135 8.81 11.32 5.14
N THR A 136 7.57 11.12 4.68
CA THR A 136 7.10 9.83 4.14
C THR A 136 6.78 9.93 2.63
N PRO A 137 7.69 9.43 1.75
CA PRO A 137 7.55 9.52 0.30
C PRO A 137 6.23 8.96 -0.26
N GLY A 138 5.75 7.84 0.29
CA GLY A 138 4.52 7.17 -0.08
C GLY A 138 3.28 7.99 0.27
N SER A 139 3.22 8.61 1.45
CA SER A 139 2.14 9.54 1.81
C SER A 139 2.06 10.73 0.85
N TYR A 140 3.21 11.33 0.54
CA TYR A 140 3.30 12.43 -0.40
C TYR A 140 2.79 12.01 -1.78
N ALA A 141 3.27 10.87 -2.29
CA ALA A 141 2.84 10.33 -3.57
C ALA A 141 1.33 10.04 -3.62
N VAL A 142 0.77 9.43 -2.57
CA VAL A 142 -0.67 9.14 -2.49
C VAL A 142 -1.49 10.43 -2.52
N ARG A 143 -1.11 11.44 -1.73
CA ARG A 143 -1.80 12.74 -1.75
C ARG A 143 -1.72 13.39 -3.13
N GLN A 144 -0.54 13.42 -3.75
CA GLN A 144 -0.37 13.98 -5.10
C GLN A 144 -1.18 13.23 -6.15
N ALA A 145 -1.24 11.89 -6.08
CA ALA A 145 -2.06 11.08 -6.96
C ALA A 145 -3.56 11.36 -6.78
N ILE A 146 -4.03 11.59 -5.54
CA ILE A 146 -5.43 11.97 -5.26
C ILE A 146 -5.71 13.39 -5.78
N LEU A 147 -4.80 14.34 -5.59
CA LEU A 147 -4.96 15.72 -6.05
C LEU A 147 -5.01 15.81 -7.58
N THR A 148 -4.15 15.06 -8.27
CA THR A 148 -4.10 15.01 -9.74
C THR A 148 -5.12 14.04 -10.35
N GLY A 149 -5.69 13.16 -9.51
CA GLY A 149 -6.60 12.11 -9.91
C GLY A 149 -8.01 12.60 -10.28
N PRO A 150 -8.77 11.78 -11.04
CA PRO A 150 -10.12 12.12 -11.48
C PRO A 150 -11.20 11.92 -10.40
N TYR A 151 -10.91 11.17 -9.34
CA TYR A 151 -11.91 10.77 -8.35
C TYR A 151 -11.93 11.71 -7.15
N ALA A 152 -13.13 12.11 -6.72
CA ALA A 152 -13.32 12.89 -5.49
C ALA A 152 -13.37 12.01 -4.24
N LYS A 153 -13.65 10.72 -4.37
CA LYS A 153 -13.62 9.74 -3.28
C LYS A 153 -13.25 8.37 -3.83
N GLY A 154 -12.73 7.50 -2.98
CA GLY A 154 -12.37 6.14 -3.37
C GLY A 154 -11.31 5.54 -2.46
N ARG A 155 -10.45 4.69 -3.03
CA ARG A 155 -9.30 4.08 -2.38
C ARG A 155 -8.02 4.36 -3.16
N ALA A 156 -6.93 4.59 -2.43
CA ALA A 156 -5.59 4.80 -2.98
C ALA A 156 -4.57 3.92 -2.25
N TRP A 157 -3.57 3.43 -2.97
CA TRP A 157 -2.45 2.67 -2.39
C TRP A 157 -1.21 2.79 -3.27
N VAL A 158 -0.04 2.61 -2.66
CA VAL A 158 1.22 2.55 -3.40
C VAL A 158 1.36 1.15 -4.00
N GLN A 159 1.50 1.07 -5.33
CA GLN A 159 1.76 -0.18 -6.05
C GLN A 159 3.26 -0.49 -6.09
N SER A 160 4.08 0.54 -6.28
CA SER A 160 5.54 0.45 -6.21
C SER A 160 6.15 1.79 -5.83
N ILE A 161 7.33 1.73 -5.22
CA ILE A 161 8.15 2.90 -4.88
C ILE A 161 9.61 2.56 -5.13
N ASP A 162 10.26 3.37 -5.95
CA ASP A 162 11.68 3.27 -6.28
C ASP A 162 12.36 4.62 -6.05
N PHE A 163 13.64 4.59 -5.69
CA PHE A 163 14.50 5.76 -5.64
C PHE A 163 15.67 5.59 -6.61
N LYS A 164 15.73 6.42 -7.65
CA LYS A 164 16.75 6.38 -8.71
C LYS A 164 17.12 7.80 -9.12
N ASP A 165 18.40 8.04 -9.42
CA ASP A 165 18.90 9.34 -9.89
C ASP A 165 18.47 10.52 -9.00
N ASN A 166 18.51 10.32 -7.68
CA ASN A 166 18.08 11.28 -6.66
C ASN A 166 16.59 11.67 -6.72
N ARG A 167 15.74 10.81 -7.28
CA ARG A 167 14.29 11.00 -7.38
C ARG A 167 13.52 9.76 -6.97
N PHE A 168 12.39 9.97 -6.31
CA PHE A 168 11.37 8.96 -6.14
C PHE A 168 10.56 8.81 -7.41
N ILE A 169 10.28 7.56 -7.76
CA ILE A 169 9.32 7.16 -8.79
C ILE A 169 8.30 6.27 -8.08
N VAL A 170 7.11 6.79 -7.87
CA VAL A 170 6.05 6.09 -7.13
C VAL A 170 4.88 5.85 -8.04
N VAL A 171 4.42 4.61 -8.13
CA VAL A 171 3.19 4.24 -8.84
C VAL A 171 2.09 4.09 -7.81
N VAL A 172 1.05 4.90 -7.92
CA VAL A 172 -0.11 4.89 -7.03
C VAL A 172 -1.31 4.36 -7.79
N GLY A 173 -1.96 3.34 -7.22
CA GLY A 173 -3.24 2.83 -7.68
C GLY A 173 -4.38 3.64 -7.09
N LEU A 174 -5.37 3.99 -7.92
CA LEU A 174 -6.62 4.63 -7.54
C LEU A 174 -7.79 3.74 -7.96
N LYS A 175 -8.78 3.64 -7.07
CA LYS A 175 -10.05 2.95 -7.31
C LYS A 175 -11.20 3.80 -6.79
N ARG A 176 -12.32 3.83 -7.51
CA ARG A 176 -13.50 4.62 -7.10
C ARG A 176 -14.31 3.93 -5.99
#